data_AF-A0A7T6YZN2-F1
#
_entry.id   AF-A0A7T6YZN2-F1
#
_cell.length_a   1.000
_cell.length_b   1.000
_cell.length_c   1.000
_cell.angle_alpha   90.00
_cell.angle_beta   90.00
_cell.angle_gamma   90.00
#
_symmetry.space_group_name_H-M   'P 1'
#
loop_
_entity.id
_entity.type
_entity.pdbx_description
1 polymer ?
#
loop_
_entity_poly.entity_id
_entity_poly.type
_entity_poly.pdbx_seq_one_letter_code
_entity_poly.pdbx_strand_id
1 'polypeptide(L)'
;MQQITPQQLKYVRASYGISQEELAEMLGVTAGMIGLIERGRRNMSAKLMTKFENALDLSAERIQEIETAFKEIERMKKAAMSV
;
A
#
# COMPACT_ATOMS: atom_id res chain seq x y z
N MET A 1 -12.03 5.27 -11.65
CA MET A 1 -11.51 4.36 -10.61
C MET A 1 -10.05 4.72 -10.38
N GLN A 2 -9.67 5.13 -9.17
CA GLN A 2 -8.26 5.41 -8.85
C GLN A 2 -7.46 4.08 -8.87
N GLN A 3 -6.25 4.12 -9.38
CA GLN A 3 -5.30 3.02 -9.28
C GLN A 3 -4.36 3.29 -8.11
N ILE A 4 -4.14 2.29 -7.24
CA ILE A 4 -3.10 2.34 -6.23
C ILE A 4 -1.75 1.96 -6.84
N THR A 5 -0.72 2.73 -6.53
CA THR A 5 0.67 2.44 -6.92
C THR A 5 1.27 1.35 -6.02
N PRO A 6 2.32 0.65 -6.47
CA PRO A 6 3.05 -0.32 -5.66
C PRO A 6 3.49 0.20 -4.28
N GLN A 7 3.97 1.45 -4.25
CA GLN A 7 4.41 2.11 -3.03
C GLN A 7 3.24 2.43 -2.11
N GLN A 8 2.14 2.98 -2.64
CA GLN A 8 0.94 3.25 -1.85
C GLN A 8 0.38 1.97 -1.21
N LEU A 9 0.34 0.84 -1.94
CA LEU A 9 -0.08 -0.44 -1.38
C LEU A 9 0.79 -0.84 -0.17
N LYS A 10 2.11 -0.79 -0.35
CA LYS A 10 3.07 -1.11 0.71
C LYS A 10 2.91 -0.19 1.92
N TYR A 11 2.67 1.09 1.68
CA TYR A 11 2.50 2.10 2.73
C TYR A 11 1.24 1.90 3.55
N VAL A 12 0.11 1.68 2.90
CA VAL A 12 -1.13 1.36 3.59
C VAL A 12 -0.98 0.06 4.38
N ARG A 13 -0.38 -0.98 3.79
CA ARG A 13 -0.12 -2.23 4.53
C ARG A 13 0.75 -1.98 5.77
N ALA A 14 1.83 -1.23 5.62
CA ALA A 14 2.77 -0.94 6.71
C ALA A 14 2.15 -0.03 7.80
N SER A 15 1.27 0.91 7.45
CA SER A 15 0.62 1.78 8.44
C SER A 15 -0.39 1.04 9.30
N TYR A 16 -0.94 -0.08 8.82
CA TYR A 16 -1.78 -0.99 9.59
C TYR A 16 -0.97 -2.06 10.35
N GLY A 17 0.36 -2.07 10.22
CA GLY A 17 1.24 -2.99 10.96
C GLY A 17 1.16 -4.46 10.51
N ILE A 18 0.63 -4.72 9.32
CA ILE A 18 0.40 -6.09 8.80
C ILE A 18 1.45 -6.52 7.77
N SER A 19 1.69 -7.82 7.68
CA SER A 19 2.57 -8.51 6.73
C SER A 19 1.92 -8.68 5.34
N GLN A 20 2.71 -9.08 4.34
CA GLN A 20 2.19 -9.37 3.00
C GLN A 20 1.27 -10.58 3.02
N GLU A 21 1.56 -11.56 3.87
CA GLU A 21 0.77 -12.77 4.12
C GLU A 21 -0.60 -12.41 4.73
N GLU A 22 -0.63 -11.61 5.79
CA GLU A 22 -1.88 -11.17 6.43
C GLU A 22 -2.74 -10.36 5.45
N LEU A 23 -2.14 -9.43 4.70
CA LEU A 23 -2.88 -8.70 3.67
C LEU A 23 -3.42 -9.64 2.59
N ALA A 24 -2.62 -10.63 2.17
CA ALA A 24 -3.07 -11.59 1.16
C ALA A 24 -4.25 -12.43 1.64
N GLU A 25 -4.24 -12.84 2.91
CA GLU A 25 -5.33 -13.56 3.56
C GLU A 25 -6.62 -12.70 3.58
N MET A 26 -6.53 -11.44 4.01
CA MET A 26 -7.65 -10.49 4.01
C MET A 26 -8.28 -10.31 2.62
N LEU A 27 -7.46 -10.35 1.56
CA LEU A 27 -7.91 -10.15 0.19
C LEU A 27 -8.28 -11.47 -0.53
N GLY A 28 -8.00 -12.62 0.08
CA GLY A 28 -8.18 -13.93 -0.53
C GLY A 28 -7.31 -14.13 -1.77
N VAL A 29 -6.03 -13.74 -1.68
CA VAL A 29 -5.00 -13.95 -2.72
C VAL A 29 -3.74 -14.57 -2.08
N THR A 30 -2.69 -14.82 -2.88
CA THR A 30 -1.42 -15.33 -2.35
C THR A 30 -0.50 -14.20 -1.89
N ALA A 31 0.35 -14.44 -0.89
CA ALA A 31 1.37 -13.49 -0.47
C ALA A 31 2.30 -13.09 -1.64
N GLY A 32 2.63 -14.05 -2.51
CA GLY A 32 3.39 -13.80 -3.73
C GLY A 32 2.72 -12.79 -4.68
N MET A 33 1.39 -12.80 -4.78
CA MET A 33 0.63 -11.80 -5.55
C MET A 33 0.83 -10.40 -4.97
N ILE A 34 0.70 -10.23 -3.65
CA ILE A 34 0.94 -8.95 -2.96
C ILE A 34 2.37 -8.48 -3.21
N GLY A 35 3.36 -9.37 -3.04
CA GLY A 35 4.75 -9.05 -3.30
C GLY A 35 5.02 -8.62 -4.75
N LEU A 36 4.36 -9.23 -5.73
CA LEU A 36 4.47 -8.81 -7.14
C LEU A 36 3.88 -7.42 -7.37
N ILE A 37 2.77 -7.09 -6.69
CA ILE A 37 2.15 -5.77 -6.79
C ILE A 37 3.04 -4.71 -6.13
N GLU A 38 3.54 -4.94 -4.92
CA GLU A 38 4.41 -3.99 -4.20
C GLU A 38 5.76 -3.74 -4.90
N ARG A 39 6.21 -4.68 -5.73
CA ARG A 39 7.41 -4.49 -6.57
C ARG A 39 7.12 -3.88 -7.94
N GLY A 40 5.86 -3.55 -8.24
CA GLY A 40 5.45 -3.03 -9.56
C GLY A 40 5.56 -4.04 -10.70
N ARG A 41 5.66 -5.33 -10.39
CA ARG A 41 5.72 -6.42 -11.38
C ARG A 41 4.33 -6.84 -11.85
N ARG A 42 3.29 -6.41 -11.14
CA ARG A 42 1.89 -6.66 -11.49
C ARG A 42 1.01 -5.51 -11.00
N ASN A 43 0.04 -5.10 -11.82
CA ASN A 43 -0.97 -4.13 -11.41
C ASN A 43 -2.09 -4.81 -10.60
N MET A 44 -2.62 -4.09 -9.61
CA MET A 44 -3.81 -4.53 -8.88
C MET A 44 -5.03 -4.44 -9.82
N SER A 45 -5.85 -5.49 -9.85
CA SER A 45 -7.10 -5.45 -10.62
C SER A 45 -8.16 -4.63 -9.88
N ALA A 46 -9.12 -4.08 -10.62
CA ALA A 46 -10.27 -3.36 -10.05
C ALA A 46 -10.99 -4.16 -8.95
N LYS A 47 -11.23 -5.45 -9.18
CA LYS A 47 -11.86 -6.35 -8.19
C LYS A 47 -11.04 -6.48 -6.90
N LEU A 48 -9.72 -6.55 -7.02
CA LEU A 48 -8.82 -6.65 -5.87
C LEU A 48 -8.73 -5.31 -5.13
N MET A 49 -8.78 -4.19 -5.85
CA MET A 49 -8.84 -2.86 -5.26
C MET A 49 -10.09 -2.67 -4.40
N THR A 50 -11.27 -3.06 -4.88
CA THR A 50 -12.50 -2.99 -4.08
C THR A 50 -12.43 -3.86 -2.83
N LYS A 51 -11.83 -5.05 -2.92
CA LYS A 51 -11.59 -5.88 -1.72
C LYS A 51 -10.65 -5.19 -0.75
N PHE A 52 -9.61 -4.53 -1.26
CA PHE A 52 -8.62 -3.82 -0.46
C PHE A 52 -9.21 -2.62 0.27
N GLU A 53 -10.00 -1.81 -0.43
CA GLU A 53 -10.75 -0.69 0.15
C GLU A 53 -11.69 -1.18 1.26
N ASN A 54 -12.45 -2.24 1.00
CA ASN A 54 -13.39 -2.80 1.98
C ASN A 54 -12.71 -3.47 3.18
N ALA A 55 -11.60 -4.19 2.97
CA ALA A 55 -10.93 -4.95 4.03
C ALA A 55 -10.25 -4.05 5.07
N LEU A 56 -9.90 -2.83 4.69
CA LEU A 56 -9.17 -1.88 5.53
C LEU A 56 -9.97 -0.60 5.82
N ASP A 57 -11.23 -0.54 5.38
CA ASP A 57 -12.11 0.63 5.46
C ASP A 57 -11.43 1.92 4.96
N LEU A 58 -10.81 1.81 3.77
CA LEU A 58 -9.99 2.88 3.21
C LEU A 58 -10.86 3.83 2.39
N SER A 59 -10.98 5.08 2.86
CA SER A 59 -11.45 6.17 2.01
C SER A 59 -10.31 6.73 1.14
N ALA A 60 -10.67 7.46 0.08
CA ALA A 60 -9.69 8.15 -0.75
C ALA A 60 -8.86 9.17 0.06
N GLU A 61 -9.49 9.83 1.03
CA GLU A 61 -8.85 10.76 1.96
C GLU A 61 -7.81 10.03 2.82
N ARG A 62 -8.16 8.86 3.38
CA ARG A 62 -7.24 8.07 4.20
C ARG A 62 -6.01 7.61 3.41
N ILE A 63 -6.19 7.22 2.15
CA ILE A 63 -5.07 6.84 1.27
C ILE A 63 -4.15 8.05 1.03
N GLN A 64 -4.71 9.24 0.81
CA GLN A 64 -3.94 10.47 0.61
C GLN A 64 -3.20 10.94 1.87
N GLU A 65 -3.83 10.84 3.05
CA GLU A 65 -3.18 11.12 4.34
C GLU A 65 -1.96 10.22 4.56
N ILE A 66 -2.13 8.91 4.32
CA ILE A 66 -1.04 7.93 4.44
C ILE A 66 0.08 8.28 3.45
N GLU A 67 -0.24 8.52 2.18
CA GLU A 67 0.75 8.88 1.17
C GLU A 67 1.54 10.15 1.54
N THR A 68 0.86 11.15 2.09
CA THR A 68 1.46 12.42 2.50
C THR A 68 2.43 12.23 3.66
N ALA A 69 2.00 11.53 4.72
CA ALA A 69 2.86 11.22 5.87
C ALA A 69 4.12 10.45 5.45
N PHE A 70 3.99 9.50 4.52
CA PHE A 70 5.15 8.74 4.03
C PHE A 70 6.10 9.59 3.18
N LYS A 71 5.59 10.46 2.30
CA LYS A 71 6.44 11.39 1.53
C LYS A 71 7.24 12.31 2.43
N GLU A 72 6.66 12.75 3.55
CA GLU A 72 7.38 13.54 4.57
C GLU A 72 8.48 12.72 5.24
N ILE A 73 8.19 11.47 5.65
CA ILE A 73 9.20 10.57 6.22
C ILE A 73 10.35 10.33 5.23
N GLU A 74 10.07 10.09 3.95
CA GLU A 74 11.12 9.91 2.94
C GLU A 74 11.95 11.18 2.72
N ARG A 75 11.30 12.35 2.72
CA ARG A 75 11.98 13.65 2.62
C ARG A 75 12.91 13.86 3.82
N MET A 76 12.45 13.58 5.03
CA MET A 76 13.24 13.70 6.26
C MET A 76 14.43 12.73 6.26
N LYS A 77 14.23 11.48 5.83
CA LYS A 77 15.32 10.49 5.70
C LYS A 77 16.38 10.92 4.70
N LYS A 78 15.98 11.46 3.54
CA LYS A 78 16.91 11.98 2.54
C LYS A 78 17.72 13.17 3.06
N ALA A 79 17.06 14.10 3.76
CA ALA A 79 17.73 15.25 4.38
C ALA A 79 18.73 14.82 5.46
N ALA A 80 18.42 13.79 6.25
CA ALA A 80 19.32 13.26 7.28
C ALA A 80 20.52 12.47 6.72
N MET A 81 20.42 11.92 5.50
CA MET A 81 21.52 11.20 4.83
C MET A 81 22.44 12.11 4.01
N SER A 82 22.07 13.37 3.78
CA SER A 82 22.91 14.34 3.05
C SER A 82 23.76 15.22 3.98
N VAL A 83 23.92 14.84 5.24
CA VAL A 83 24.77 15.46 6.26
C VAL A 83 25.82 14.45 6.69
#